data_AF-A0A955B0A9-F1
#
_entry.id   AF-A0A955B0A9-F1
#
_cell.length_a   1.000
_cell.length_b   1.000
_cell.length_c   1.000
_cell.angle_alpha   90.00
_cell.angle_beta   90.00
_cell.angle_gamma   90.00
#
_symmetry.space_group_name_H-M   'P 1'
#
loop_
_entity.id
_entity.type
_entity.pdbx_description
1 polymer ?
#
loop_
_entity_poly.entity_id
_entity_poly.type
_entity_poly.pdbx_seq_one_letter_code
_entity_poly.pdbx_strand_id
1 'polypeptide(L)'
;MTSLRKFTIRLAVYGIALVYLALDLFVFHGPLAKRIERVGTRPDDGNVVARVFNHHITLDQLDRAVRERLWLEGRDAGELSADELKLIRYVALDGLIDHELLRVKAKANAPDLIVSEEEVDERLRRLAARFES
;
A
#
# COMPACT_ATOMS: atom_id res chain seq x y z
N MET A 1 -21.79 40.92 -28.82
CA MET A 1 -20.38 40.49 -28.90
C MET A 1 -20.30 39.16 -29.63
N THR A 2 -19.77 39.16 -30.86
CA THR A 2 -19.72 38.03 -31.78
C THR A 2 -19.10 36.78 -31.13
N SER A 3 -19.75 35.62 -31.35
CA SER A 3 -19.39 34.33 -30.75
C SER A 3 -17.90 33.99 -30.88
N LEU A 4 -17.28 34.34 -32.02
CA LEU A 4 -15.85 34.17 -32.26
C LEU A 4 -14.96 34.83 -31.19
N ARG A 5 -15.24 36.08 -30.78
CA ARG A 5 -14.41 36.79 -29.80
C ARG A 5 -14.43 36.10 -28.43
N LYS A 6 -15.57 35.55 -28.03
CA LYS A 6 -15.68 34.79 -26.77
C LYS A 6 -14.88 33.48 -26.84
N PHE A 7 -14.88 32.81 -27.99
CA PHE A 7 -14.10 31.60 -28.22
C PHE A 7 -12.60 31.89 -28.21
N THR A 8 -12.14 32.95 -28.90
CA THR A 8 -10.73 33.35 -28.91
C THR A 8 -10.21 33.71 -27.52
N ILE A 9 -11.02 34.42 -26.72
CA ILE A 9 -10.63 34.76 -25.34
C ILE A 9 -10.52 33.50 -24.48
N ARG A 10 -11.47 32.57 -24.58
CA ARG A 10 -11.40 31.28 -23.85
C ARG A 10 -10.17 30.47 -24.26
N LEU A 11 -9.89 30.40 -25.56
CA LEU A 11 -8.72 29.69 -26.09
C LEU A 11 -7.41 30.32 -25.60
N ALA A 12 -7.32 31.65 -25.58
CA ALA A 12 -6.16 32.37 -25.06
C ALA A 12 -5.96 32.11 -23.55
N VAL A 13 -7.04 32.13 -22.76
CA VAL A 13 -6.97 31.84 -21.33
C VAL A 13 -6.53 30.40 -21.06
N TYR A 14 -7.08 29.43 -21.79
CA TYR A 14 -6.67 28.03 -21.65
C TYR A 14 -5.23 27.78 -22.13
N GLY A 15 -4.81 28.47 -23.20
CA GLY A 15 -3.42 28.43 -23.67
C GLY A 15 -2.44 28.96 -22.64
N ILE A 16 -2.75 30.11 -22.02
CA ILE A 16 -1.92 30.68 -20.94
C ILE A 16 -1.88 29.74 -19.73
N ALA A 17 -3.02 29.14 -19.35
CA ALA A 17 -3.07 28.18 -18.24
C ALA A 17 -2.23 26.93 -18.52
N LEU A 18 -2.27 26.39 -19.75
CA LEU A 18 -1.46 25.24 -20.15
C LEU A 18 0.04 25.56 -20.18
N VAL A 19 0.42 26.73 -20.70
CA VAL A 19 1.82 27.17 -20.72
C VAL A 19 2.34 27.39 -19.29
N TYR A 20 1.53 27.99 -18.42
CA TYR A 20 1.88 28.13 -17.01
C TYR A 20 2.10 26.78 -16.33
N LEU A 21 1.20 25.81 -16.58
CA LEU A 21 1.32 24.45 -16.01
C LEU A 21 2.53 23.70 -16.58
N ALA A 22 2.82 23.85 -17.88
CA ALA A 22 4.00 23.25 -18.50
C ALA A 22 5.31 23.84 -17.96
N LEU A 23 5.38 25.16 -17.76
CA LEU A 23 6.54 25.81 -17.16
C LEU A 23 6.74 25.41 -15.70
N ASP A 24 5.66 25.34 -14.90
CA ASP A 24 5.74 24.89 -13.50
C ASP A 24 6.21 23.42 -13.39
N LEU A 25 5.76 22.55 -14.31
CA LEU A 25 6.11 21.14 -14.32
C LEU A 25 7.55 20.88 -14.79
N PHE A 26 8.00 21.53 -15.86
CA PHE A 26 9.28 21.23 -16.50
C PHE A 26 10.45 22.11 -16.06
N VAL A 27 10.24 23.39 -15.77
CA VAL A 27 11.35 24.33 -15.50
C VAL A 27 11.65 24.48 -14.02
N PHE A 28 10.62 24.47 -13.18
CA PHE A 28 10.77 24.76 -11.74
C PHE A 28 10.76 23.53 -10.84
N HIS A 29 10.45 22.33 -11.37
CA HIS A 29 10.11 21.16 -10.55
C HIS A 29 9.18 21.57 -9.39
N GLY A 30 8.10 22.24 -9.76
CA GLY A 30 7.21 22.94 -8.83
C GLY A 30 6.46 22.02 -7.87
N PRO A 31 5.51 22.56 -7.08
CA PRO A 31 4.76 21.81 -6.07
C PRO A 31 3.99 20.61 -6.66
N LEU A 32 3.64 20.64 -7.94
CA LEU A 32 3.02 19.53 -8.67
C LEU A 32 4.01 18.38 -8.95
N ALA A 33 5.23 18.68 -9.43
CA ALA A 33 6.28 17.66 -9.58
C ALA A 33 6.61 17.01 -8.23
N LYS A 34 6.74 17.82 -7.16
CA LYS A 34 6.94 17.33 -5.77
C LYS A 34 5.75 16.57 -5.20
N ARG A 35 4.54 16.73 -5.74
CA ARG A 35 3.35 15.92 -5.37
C ARG A 35 3.33 14.62 -6.15
N ILE A 36 3.71 14.62 -7.42
CA ILE A 36 3.81 13.42 -8.26
C ILE A 36 4.94 12.52 -7.75
N GLU A 37 6.11 13.07 -7.42
CA GLU A 37 7.20 12.31 -6.81
C GLU A 37 6.81 11.72 -5.44
N ARG A 38 6.10 12.48 -4.59
CA ARG A 38 5.58 11.95 -3.32
C ARG A 38 4.52 10.86 -3.48
N VAL A 39 3.81 10.85 -4.61
CA VAL A 39 2.86 9.79 -4.95
C VAL A 39 3.59 8.57 -5.51
N GLY A 40 4.73 8.75 -6.19
CA GLY A 40 5.50 7.67 -6.81
C GLY A 40 6.55 7.01 -5.91
N THR A 41 7.19 7.77 -5.03
CA THR A 41 8.37 7.33 -4.28
C THR A 41 8.39 8.00 -2.91
N ARG A 42 7.91 7.29 -1.89
CA ARG A 42 8.17 7.61 -0.48
C ARG A 42 9.59 7.12 -0.13
N PRO A 43 10.32 7.73 0.82
CA PRO A 43 11.75 7.51 0.99
C PRO A 43 12.04 6.02 1.11
N ASP A 44 13.01 5.58 0.31
CA ASP A 44 13.50 4.22 0.33
C ASP A 44 14.35 4.09 1.59
N ASP A 45 13.71 3.73 2.70
CA ASP A 45 14.34 3.61 4.02
C ASP A 45 15.28 2.39 4.07
N GLY A 46 16.00 2.05 2.99
CA GLY A 46 17.03 0.99 2.88
C GLY A 46 16.63 -0.43 3.30
N ASN A 47 15.41 -0.60 3.80
CA ASN A 47 14.96 -1.75 4.56
C ASN A 47 13.65 -2.31 4.00
N VAL A 48 13.40 -2.06 2.71
CA VAL A 48 12.27 -2.58 1.97
C VAL A 48 12.68 -3.91 1.35
N VAL A 49 11.95 -4.98 1.67
CA VAL A 49 12.21 -6.33 1.17
C VAL A 49 11.38 -6.61 -0.09
N ALA A 50 10.18 -6.04 -0.18
CA ALA A 50 9.33 -6.15 -1.36
C ALA A 50 8.41 -4.94 -1.50
N ARG A 51 7.99 -4.65 -2.74
CA ARG A 51 6.99 -3.62 -3.05
C ARG A 51 5.80 -4.26 -3.76
N VAL A 52 4.62 -4.14 -3.16
CA VAL A 52 3.36 -4.67 -3.68
C VAL A 52 2.44 -3.48 -3.97
N PHE A 53 2.29 -3.13 -5.25
CA PHE A 53 1.62 -1.91 -5.69
C PHE A 53 2.18 -0.64 -5.00
N ASN A 54 1.36 -0.01 -4.15
CA ASN A 54 1.70 1.19 -3.40
C ASN A 54 2.04 0.91 -1.93
N HIS A 55 2.17 -0.37 -1.55
CA HIS A 55 2.59 -0.80 -0.22
C HIS A 55 4.02 -1.35 -0.26
N HIS A 56 4.77 -1.05 0.81
CA HIS A 56 6.15 -1.48 0.98
C HIS A 56 6.18 -2.45 2.15
N ILE A 57 6.78 -3.62 1.92
CA ILE A 57 7.00 -4.62 2.95
C ILE A 57 8.40 -4.38 3.50
N THR A 58 8.50 -4.01 4.77
CA THR A 58 9.77 -3.73 5.43
C THR A 58 10.38 -5.00 6.04
N LEU A 59 11.69 -4.97 6.30
CA LEU A 59 12.38 -6.08 6.94
C LEU A 59 11.87 -6.35 8.36
N ASP A 60 11.50 -5.31 9.12
CA ASP A 60 10.89 -5.49 10.45
C ASP A 60 9.54 -6.22 10.36
N GLN A 61 8.74 -5.93 9.34
CA GLN A 61 7.49 -6.65 9.08
C GLN A 61 7.75 -8.11 8.74
N LEU A 62 8.75 -8.38 7.89
CA LEU A 62 9.14 -9.74 7.56
C LEU A 62 9.64 -10.50 8.78
N ASP A 63 10.52 -9.90 9.59
CA ASP A 63 11.07 -10.53 10.79
C ASP A 63 9.98 -10.80 11.83
N ARG A 64 8.99 -9.91 11.96
CA ARG A 64 7.81 -10.14 12.79
C ARG A 64 6.98 -11.33 12.28
N ALA A 65 6.71 -11.39 10.98
CA ALA A 65 5.95 -12.48 10.37
C ALA A 65 6.66 -13.83 10.51
N VAL A 66 7.98 -13.85 10.39
CA VAL A 66 8.80 -15.05 10.63
C VAL A 66 8.70 -15.51 12.07
N ARG A 67 8.87 -14.59 13.05
CA ARG A 67 8.74 -14.92 14.47
C ARG A 67 7.36 -15.46 14.82
N GLU A 68 6.31 -14.81 14.32
CA GLU A 68 4.92 -15.24 14.55
C GLU A 68 4.69 -16.65 13.99
N ARG A 69 5.17 -16.92 12.78
CA ARG A 69 5.06 -18.25 12.18
C ARG A 69 5.81 -19.32 12.97
N LEU A 70 7.05 -19.04 13.37
CA LEU A 70 7.84 -19.96 14.18
C LEU A 70 7.15 -20.26 15.51
N TRP A 71 6.55 -19.24 16.13
CA TRP A 71 5.77 -19.39 17.35
C TRP A 71 4.52 -20.26 17.14
N LEU A 72 3.77 -20.06 16.04
CA LEU A 72 2.62 -20.90 15.69
C LEU A 72 2.99 -22.35 15.39
N GLU A 73 4.17 -22.59 14.81
CA GLU A 73 4.71 -23.92 14.55
C GLU A 73 5.38 -24.54 15.79
N GLY A 74 5.52 -23.79 16.89
CA GLY A 74 6.19 -24.24 18.11
C GLY A 74 7.70 -24.46 17.95
N ARG A 75 8.33 -23.82 16.96
CA ARG A 75 9.76 -23.96 16.64
C ARG A 75 10.54 -22.73 17.12
N ASP A 76 11.77 -22.94 17.58
CA ASP A 76 12.68 -21.83 17.92
C ASP A 76 13.55 -21.47 16.70
N ALA A 77 13.82 -20.17 16.52
CA ALA A 77 14.70 -19.68 15.47
C ALA A 77 16.15 -20.17 15.63
N GLY A 78 16.58 -20.44 16.87
CA GLY A 78 17.94 -20.91 17.19
C GLY A 78 18.23 -22.35 16.78
N GLU A 79 17.20 -23.16 16.51
CA GLU A 79 17.34 -24.58 16.16
C GLU A 79 17.38 -24.83 14.65
N LEU A 80 17.15 -23.78 13.85
CA LEU A 80 17.02 -23.89 12.40
C LEU A 80 18.37 -23.73 11.69
N SER A 81 18.57 -24.52 10.64
CA SER A 81 19.66 -24.29 9.71
C SER A 81 19.44 -22.99 8.90
N ALA A 82 20.53 -22.45 8.34
CA ALA A 82 20.46 -21.23 7.52
C ALA A 82 19.55 -21.40 6.29
N ASP A 83 19.50 -22.60 5.71
CA ASP A 83 18.67 -22.91 4.55
C ASP A 83 17.18 -22.99 4.93
N GLU A 84 16.85 -23.57 6.08
CA GLU A 84 15.49 -23.58 6.60
C GLU A 84 14.99 -22.18 6.95
N LEU A 85 15.83 -21.37 7.62
CA LEU A 85 15.50 -19.97 7.90
C LEU A 85 15.22 -19.20 6.63
N LYS A 86 16.03 -19.40 5.58
CA LYS A 86 15.82 -18.77 4.28
C LYS A 86 14.47 -19.18 3.68
N LEU A 87 14.13 -20.47 3.72
CA LEU A 87 12.84 -20.97 3.24
C LEU A 87 11.68 -20.33 3.99
N ILE A 88 11.73 -20.32 5.33
CA ILE A 88 10.68 -19.74 6.18
C ILE A 88 10.51 -18.24 5.90
N ARG A 89 11.61 -17.51 5.71
CA ARG A 89 11.56 -16.10 5.29
C ARG A 89 10.86 -15.93 3.95
N TYR A 90 11.11 -16.79 2.97
CA TYR A 90 10.40 -16.74 1.70
C TYR A 90 8.91 -16.99 1.86
N VAL A 91 8.50 -18.02 2.60
CA VAL A 91 7.07 -18.31 2.77
C VAL A 91 6.38 -17.22 3.60
N ALA A 92 7.06 -16.64 4.60
CA ALA A 92 6.53 -15.50 5.34
C ALA A 92 6.36 -14.27 4.44
N LEU A 93 7.32 -13.99 3.57
CA LEU A 93 7.25 -12.90 2.60
C LEU A 93 6.09 -13.10 1.61
N ASP A 94 5.92 -14.31 1.09
CA ASP A 94 4.84 -14.67 0.17
C ASP A 94 3.46 -14.45 0.82
N GLY A 95 3.29 -14.89 2.07
CA GLY A 95 2.08 -14.63 2.85
C GLY A 95 1.80 -13.13 3.06
N LEU A 96 2.84 -12.32 3.28
CA LEU A 96 2.68 -10.87 3.38
C LEU A 96 2.26 -10.24 2.04
N ILE A 97 2.82 -10.73 0.93
CA ILE A 97 2.44 -10.28 -0.42
C ILE A 97 0.97 -10.60 -0.68
N ASP A 98 0.55 -11.84 -0.43
CA ASP A 98 -0.83 -12.29 -0.62
C ASP A 98 -1.81 -11.47 0.22
N HIS A 99 -1.46 -11.17 1.47
CA HIS A 99 -2.29 -10.34 2.34
C HIS A 99 -2.48 -8.94 1.76
N GLU A 100 -1.42 -8.32 1.26
CA GLU A 100 -1.51 -7.00 0.62
C GLU A 100 -2.30 -7.04 -0.69
N LEU A 101 -2.16 -8.10 -1.50
CA LEU A 101 -2.99 -8.30 -2.69
C LEU A 101 -4.47 -8.41 -2.35
N LEU A 102 -4.81 -9.20 -1.32
CA LEU A 102 -6.17 -9.33 -0.81
C LEU A 102 -6.71 -8.00 -0.30
N ARG A 103 -5.89 -7.23 0.42
CA ARG A 103 -6.28 -5.91 0.94
C ARG A 103 -6.57 -4.92 -0.17
N VAL A 104 -5.75 -4.89 -1.22
CA VAL A 104 -5.98 -4.05 -2.40
C VAL A 104 -7.29 -4.43 -3.08
N LYS A 105 -7.54 -5.74 -3.26
CA LYS A 105 -8.79 -6.23 -3.87
C LYS A 105 -10.01 -5.94 -3.00
N ALA A 106 -9.92 -6.16 -1.69
CA ALA A 106 -10.99 -5.86 -0.74
C ALA A 106 -11.34 -4.36 -0.76
N LYS A 107 -10.33 -3.49 -0.82
CA LYS A 107 -10.54 -2.04 -0.95
C LYS A 107 -11.22 -1.66 -2.27
N ALA A 108 -10.85 -2.30 -3.38
CA ALA A 108 -11.51 -2.08 -4.67
C ALA A 108 -12.99 -2.52 -4.64
N ASN A 109 -13.29 -3.58 -3.88
CA ASN A 109 -14.64 -4.14 -3.70
C ASN A 109 -15.34 -3.63 -2.43
N ALA A 110 -14.84 -2.57 -1.79
CA ALA A 110 -15.37 -2.07 -0.51
C ALA A 110 -16.88 -1.76 -0.53
N PRO A 111 -17.50 -1.26 -1.62
CA PRO A 111 -18.94 -1.07 -1.67
C PRO A 111 -19.75 -2.36 -1.48
N ASP A 112 -19.19 -3.51 -1.87
CA ASP A 112 -19.84 -4.82 -1.82
C ASP A 112 -19.43 -5.64 -0.59
N LEU A 113 -18.45 -5.16 0.19
CA LEU A 113 -17.87 -5.82 1.37
C LEU A 113 -18.07 -4.93 2.62
N ILE A 114 -19.33 -4.69 2.97
CA ILE A 114 -19.68 -3.93 4.17
C ILE A 114 -19.51 -4.85 5.39
N VAL A 115 -18.49 -4.59 6.20
CA VAL A 115 -18.28 -5.25 7.49
C VAL A 115 -18.78 -4.30 8.58
N SER A 116 -19.80 -4.70 9.34
CA SER A 116 -20.30 -3.91 10.46
C SER A 116 -19.56 -4.24 11.76
N GLU A 117 -19.52 -3.29 12.70
CA GLU A 117 -18.90 -3.52 14.02
C GLU A 117 -19.61 -4.64 14.78
N GLU A 118 -20.94 -4.76 14.64
CA GLU A 118 -21.71 -5.82 15.30
C GLU A 118 -21.30 -7.23 14.82
N GLU A 119 -21.01 -7.40 13.52
CA GLU A 119 -20.54 -8.68 12.98
C GLU A 119 -19.16 -9.02 13.55
N VAL A 120 -18.26 -8.04 13.65
CA VAL A 120 -16.92 -8.21 14.22
C VAL A 120 -17.01 -8.63 15.69
N ASP A 121 -17.84 -7.96 16.49
CA ASP A 121 -18.05 -8.28 17.90
C ASP A 121 -18.64 -9.68 18.10
N GLU A 122 -19.57 -10.09 17.25
CA GLU A 122 -20.14 -11.45 17.31
C GLU A 122 -19.09 -12.51 16.95
N ARG A 123 -18.24 -12.24 15.96
CA ARG A 123 -17.12 -13.12 15.61
C ARG A 123 -16.10 -13.22 16.73
N LEU A 124 -15.78 -12.10 17.38
CA LEU A 124 -14.86 -12.07 18.52
C LEU A 124 -15.40 -12.87 19.71
N ARG A 125 -16.69 -12.70 20.04
CA ARG A 125 -17.38 -13.48 21.08
C ARG A 125 -17.31 -14.98 20.79
N ARG A 126 -17.59 -15.40 19.55
CA ARG A 126 -17.48 -16.81 19.13
C ARG A 126 -16.06 -17.36 19.23
N LEU A 127 -15.06 -16.53 18.94
CA LEU A 127 -13.66 -16.92 19.06
C LEU A 127 -13.26 -17.09 20.52
N ALA A 128 -13.59 -16.13 21.39
CA ALA A 128 -13.28 -16.19 22.82
C ALA A 128 -13.88 -17.42 23.50
N ALA A 129 -15.14 -17.73 23.18
CA ALA A 129 -15.83 -18.90 23.71
C ALA A 129 -15.15 -20.25 23.41
N ARG A 130 -14.26 -20.33 22.40
CA ARG A 130 -13.50 -21.56 22.09
C ARG A 130 -12.35 -21.84 23.05
N PHE A 131 -11.94 -20.87 23.85
CA PHE A 131 -10.79 -20.98 24.75
C PHE A 131 -11.18 -20.98 26.23
N GLU A 132 -12.47 -20.89 26.55
CA GLU A 132 -12.99 -20.96 27.94
C GLU A 132 -13.18 -22.40 28.46
N SER A 133 -12.72 -23.41 27.70
CA SER A 133 -12.76 -24.83 28.07
C SER A 133 -11.43 -25.33 28.64
#